data_AF-A0A4U7CJC6-F1
#
_entry.id   AF-A0A4U7CJC6-F1
#
_cell.length_a   1.000
_cell.length_b   1.000
_cell.length_c   1.000
_cell.angle_alpha   90.00
_cell.angle_beta   90.00
_cell.angle_gamma   90.00
#
_symmetry.space_group_name_H-M   'P 1'
#
loop_
_entity.id
_entity.type
_entity.pdbx_description
1 polymer ?
#
loop_
_entity_poly.entity_id
_entity_poly.type
_entity_poly.pdbx_seq_one_letter_code
_entity_poly.pdbx_strand_id
1 'polypeptide(L)'
;MSKYTRITEKGQATIPHELREKYDLEPGDEVVWLDTDEGIVVKKRIRTGGRGMLVPDDTPVEKREEIAEELGQRLRDRRDRNYEDT
;
A
#
# COMPACT_ATOMS: atom_id res chain seq x y z
N MET A 1 13.92 -17.49 5.66
CA MET A 1 13.70 -18.79 4.99
C MET A 1 13.24 -18.52 3.57
N SER A 2 13.85 -19.17 2.58
CA SER A 2 13.34 -19.17 1.20
C SER A 2 12.34 -20.32 1.02
N LYS A 3 11.24 -20.07 0.30
CA LYS A 3 10.29 -21.10 -0.13
C LYS A 3 10.35 -21.14 -1.66
N TYR A 4 10.34 -22.33 -2.24
CA TYR A 4 10.31 -22.51 -3.69
C TYR A 4 8.95 -23.07 -4.10
N THR A 5 8.45 -22.62 -5.23
CA THR A 5 7.21 -23.13 -5.84
C THR A 5 7.48 -23.40 -7.31
N ARG A 6 6.95 -24.51 -7.81
CA ARG A 6 7.09 -24.85 -9.23
C ARG A 6 6.07 -24.06 -10.04
N ILE A 7 6.52 -23.50 -11.15
CA ILE A 7 5.64 -22.88 -12.13
C ILE A 7 4.89 -24.00 -12.86
N THR A 8 3.57 -23.88 -12.98
CA THR A 8 2.74 -24.84 -13.73
C THR A 8 3.00 -24.73 -15.23
N GLU A 9 2.53 -25.69 -16.02
CA GLU A 9 2.64 -25.63 -17.50
C GLU A 9 2.02 -24.36 -18.11
N LYS A 10 1.05 -23.76 -17.41
CA LYS A 10 0.39 -22.51 -17.82
C LYS A 10 1.10 -21.25 -17.32
N GLY A 11 2.28 -21.37 -16.70
CA GLY A 11 3.01 -20.21 -16.19
C GLY A 11 2.53 -19.68 -14.83
N GLN A 12 1.68 -20.41 -14.11
CA GLN A 12 1.17 -19.95 -12.80
C GLN A 12 2.08 -20.39 -11.66
N ALA A 13 2.28 -19.54 -10.67
CA ALA A 13 2.94 -19.86 -9.41
C ALA A 13 1.98 -19.63 -8.25
N THR A 14 1.92 -20.58 -7.32
CA THR A 14 1.06 -20.48 -6.13
C THR A 14 1.80 -19.78 -5.00
N ILE A 15 1.16 -18.83 -4.33
CA ILE A 15 1.76 -18.16 -3.18
C ILE A 15 1.66 -19.07 -1.93
N PRO A 16 2.80 -19.42 -1.28
CA PRO A 16 2.80 -20.18 -0.04
C PRO A 16 1.89 -19.58 1.03
N HIS A 17 1.22 -20.43 1.82
CA HIS A 17 0.26 -20.00 2.84
C HIS A 17 0.84 -18.99 3.84
N GLU A 18 2.03 -19.25 4.37
CA GLU A 18 2.73 -18.35 5.30
C GLU A 18 2.91 -16.94 4.72
N LEU A 19 3.17 -16.83 3.41
CA LEU A 19 3.31 -15.52 2.74
C LEU A 19 1.96 -14.87 2.49
N ARG A 20 0.91 -15.67 2.21
CA ARG A 20 -0.46 -15.15 2.09
C ARG A 20 -0.93 -14.55 3.41
N GLU A 21 -0.72 -15.23 4.53
CA GLU A 21 -1.10 -14.69 5.85
C GLU A 21 -0.25 -13.47 6.22
N LYS A 22 1.07 -13.53 6.02
CA LYS A 22 1.97 -12.43 6.37
C LYS A 22 1.63 -11.12 5.63
N TYR A 23 1.21 -11.23 4.37
CA TYR A 23 0.92 -10.08 3.51
C TYR A 23 -0.57 -9.87 3.29
N ASP A 24 -1.43 -10.54 4.06
CA ASP A 24 -2.88 -10.41 3.99
C ASP A 24 -3.43 -10.53 2.55
N LEU A 25 -3.01 -11.59 1.85
CA LEU A 25 -3.38 -11.85 0.46
C LEU A 25 -4.58 -12.80 0.39
N GLU A 26 -5.72 -12.28 -0.04
CA GLU A 26 -6.99 -12.99 -0.14
C GLU A 26 -7.35 -13.35 -1.59
N PRO A 27 -8.15 -14.41 -1.82
CA PRO A 27 -8.67 -14.70 -3.15
C PRO A 27 -9.47 -13.51 -3.72
N GLY A 28 -9.06 -13.01 -4.88
CA GLY A 28 -9.66 -11.83 -5.52
C GLY A 28 -8.78 -10.58 -5.42
N ASP A 29 -7.75 -10.59 -4.56
CA ASP A 29 -6.75 -9.54 -4.55
C ASP A 29 -5.98 -9.50 -5.87
N GLU A 30 -5.76 -8.27 -6.36
CA GLU A 30 -4.90 -8.02 -7.50
C GLU A 30 -3.47 -7.78 -7.04
N VAL A 31 -2.50 -8.14 -7.88
CA VAL A 31 -1.08 -7.89 -7.64
C VAL A 31 -0.46 -7.13 -8.81
N VAL A 32 0.56 -6.34 -8.50
CA VAL A 32 1.41 -5.64 -9.46
C VAL A 32 2.73 -6.38 -9.56
N TRP A 33 3.18 -6.57 -10.80
CA TRP A 33 4.47 -7.15 -11.14
C TRP A 33 5.43 -6.02 -11.49
N LEU A 34 6.58 -5.98 -10.83
CA LEU A 34 7.64 -5.01 -11.07
C LEU A 34 8.87 -5.74 -11.56
N ASP A 35 9.39 -5.30 -12.70
CA ASP A 35 10.66 -5.77 -13.24
C ASP A 35 11.80 -4.93 -12.63
N THR A 36 12.78 -5.59 -12.03
CA THR A 36 13.91 -4.96 -11.35
C THR A 36 15.20 -5.68 -11.72
N ASP A 37 16.36 -5.04 -11.51
CA ASP A 37 17.65 -5.61 -11.87
C ASP A 37 17.98 -6.93 -11.11
N GLU A 38 17.34 -7.14 -9.96
CA GLU A 38 17.49 -8.36 -9.14
C GLU A 38 16.43 -9.44 -9.47
N GLY A 39 15.47 -9.12 -10.35
CA GLY A 39 14.39 -9.99 -10.76
C GLY A 39 13.00 -9.39 -10.55
N ILE A 40 12.00 -10.25 -10.45
CA ILE A 40 10.59 -9.84 -10.43
C ILE A 40 10.10 -9.68 -8.99
N VAL A 41 9.51 -8.53 -8.69
CA VAL A 41 8.85 -8.25 -7.40
C VAL A 41 7.34 -8.23 -7.58
N VAL A 42 6.62 -8.97 -6.74
CA VAL A 42 5.16 -9.01 -6.70
C VAL A 42 4.66 -8.24 -5.49
N LYS A 43 3.77 -7.27 -5.70
CA LYS A 43 3.16 -6.46 -4.62
C LYS A 43 1.64 -6.48 -4.69
N LYS A 44 0.95 -6.45 -3.55
CA LYS A 44 -0.52 -6.28 -3.51
C LYS A 44 -0.90 -4.95 -4.16
N ARG A 45 -1.88 -4.95 -5.06
CA ARG A 45 -2.38 -3.74 -5.71
C ARG A 45 -3.32 -3.01 -4.76
N ILE A 46 -2.88 -1.88 -4.25
CA ILE A 46 -3.74 -1.00 -3.45
C ILE A 46 -4.44 -0.06 -4.43
N ARG A 47 -5.74 -0.27 -4.68
CA ARG A 47 -6.55 0.66 -5.46
C ARG A 47 -6.83 1.90 -4.61
N THR A 48 -5.90 2.86 -4.61
CA THR A 48 -6.14 4.21 -4.05
C THR A 48 -7.13 4.93 -4.96
N GLY A 49 -8.42 4.78 -4.64
CA GLY A 49 -9.49 5.56 -5.25
C GLY A 49 -9.37 7.03 -4.85
N GLY A 50 -8.51 7.78 -5.53
CA GLY A 50 -8.45 9.25 -5.48
C GLY A 50 -7.96 9.86 -4.16
N ARG A 51 -6.90 10.68 -4.25
CA ARG A 51 -6.46 11.64 -3.21
C ARG A 51 -6.00 11.01 -1.89
N GLY A 52 -4.76 10.50 -1.84
CA GLY A 52 -4.18 10.01 -0.60
C GLY A 52 -2.69 9.69 -0.67
N MET A 53 -1.91 10.41 -1.49
CA MET A 53 -0.47 10.48 -1.23
C MET A 53 -0.31 11.26 0.07
N LEU A 54 0.20 10.63 1.13
CA LEU A 54 1.06 11.24 2.15
C LEU A 54 1.37 10.29 3.33
N VAL A 55 0.86 9.06 3.36
CA VAL A 55 1.18 8.12 4.44
C VAL A 55 1.77 6.81 3.88
N PRO A 56 3.00 6.45 4.28
CA PRO A 56 3.62 5.18 3.96
C PRO A 56 2.76 3.99 4.40
N ASP A 57 2.74 2.93 3.59
CA ASP A 57 1.74 1.88 3.74
C ASP A 57 1.99 0.89 4.89
N ASP A 58 3.17 0.94 5.51
CA ASP A 58 3.54 0.22 6.74
C ASP A 58 3.01 0.88 8.02
N THR A 59 2.31 2.01 7.87
CA THR A 59 1.70 2.72 9.00
C THR A 59 0.44 1.99 9.46
N PRO A 60 0.35 1.58 10.75
CA PRO A 60 -0.87 1.02 11.34
C PRO A 60 -2.08 1.92 11.11
N VAL A 61 -3.27 1.33 10.99
CA VAL A 61 -4.51 2.05 10.67
C VAL A 61 -4.77 3.19 11.65
N GLU A 62 -4.52 2.95 12.94
CA GLU A 62 -4.67 3.93 14.02
C GLU A 62 -3.77 5.14 13.80
N LYS A 63 -2.55 4.90 13.31
CA LYS A 63 -1.56 5.95 13.06
C LYS A 63 -1.85 6.70 11.75
N ARG A 64 -2.56 6.07 10.80
CA ARG A 64 -3.05 6.78 9.60
C ARG A 64 -4.17 7.75 9.93
N GLU A 65 -5.07 7.38 10.83
CA GLU A 65 -6.15 8.26 11.29
C GLU A 65 -5.59 9.48 12.03
N GLU A 66 -4.60 9.27 12.92
CA GLU A 66 -3.88 10.35 13.61
C GLU A 66 -3.20 11.32 12.64
N ILE A 67 -2.47 10.80 11.64
CA ILE A 67 -1.79 11.62 10.63
C ILE A 67 -2.79 12.38 9.76
N ALA A 68 -3.92 11.76 9.39
CA ALA A 68 -4.96 12.40 8.60
C ALA A 68 -5.63 13.54 9.38
N GLU A 69 -5.87 13.36 10.67
CA GLU A 69 -6.46 14.38 11.54
C GLU A 69 -5.51 15.57 11.72
N GLU A 70 -4.24 15.31 12.05
CA GLU A 70 -3.22 16.35 12.24
C GLU A 70 -3.00 17.17 10.95
N LEU A 71 -2.85 16.49 9.81
CA LEU A 71 -2.69 17.17 8.52
C LEU A 71 -3.93 17.99 8.15
N GLY A 72 -5.11 17.49 8.46
CA GLY A 72 -6.38 18.19 8.30
C GLY A 72 -6.48 19.46 9.14
N GLN A 73 -6.02 19.42 10.40
CA GLN A 73 -5.96 20.59 11.29
C GLN A 73 -4.97 21.64 10.75
N ARG A 74 -3.74 21.24 10.40
CA ARG A 74 -2.73 22.16 9.85
C ARG A 74 -3.20 22.88 8.57
N LEU A 75 -3.93 22.19 7.70
CA LEU A 75 -4.48 22.79 6.48
C LEU A 75 -5.62 23.76 6.77
N ARG A 76 -6.43 23.51 7.80
CA ARG A 76 -7.46 24.44 8.28
C ARG A 76 -6.83 25.72 8.83
N ASP A 77 -5.83 25.59 9.70
CA ASP A 77 -5.13 26.74 10.30
C ASP A 77 -4.43 27.61 9.25
N ARG A 78 -3.86 26.98 8.20
CA ARG A 78 -3.23 27.71 7.09
C ARG A 78 -4.26 28.47 6.25
N ARG A 79 -5.48 27.97 6.13
CA ARG A 79 -6.54 28.62 5.36
C ARG A 79 -7.02 29.89 6.06
N ASP A 80 -7.14 29.84 7.38
CA ASP A 80 -7.67 30.97 8.14
C ASP A 80 -6.67 32.13 8.20
N ARG A 81 -5.35 31.86 8.27
CA ARG A 81 -4.32 32.90 8.19
C ARG A 81 -4.23 33.61 6.83
N ASN A 82 -4.70 32.99 5.75
CA ASN A 82 -4.65 33.61 4.42
C ASN A 82 -5.84 34.56 4.16
N TYR A 83 -6.84 34.60 5.03
CA TYR A 83 -8.03 35.45 4.89
C TYR A 83 -8.01 36.70 5.79
N GLU A 84 -6.98 36.91 6.60
CA GLU A 84 -6.84 38.13 7.42
C GLU A 84 -6.05 39.26 6.71
N ASP A 85 -5.49 39.01 5.53
CA ASP A 85 -4.65 39.95 4.76
C ASP A 85 -5.31 40.42 3.43
N THR A 86 -6.65 40.51 3.37
CA THR A 86 -7.37 41.11 2.22
C THR A 86 -8.23 42.30 2.61
#